data_AF-A0A524A4A1-F1
#
_entry.id   AF-A0A524A4A1-F1
#
_cell.length_a   1.000
_cell.length_b   1.000
_cell.length_c   1.000
_cell.angle_alpha   90.00
_cell.angle_beta   90.00
_cell.angle_gamma   90.00
#
_symmetry.space_group_name_H-M   'P 1'
#
loop_
_entity.id
_entity.type
_entity.pdbx_description
1 polymer ?
#
loop_
_entity_poly.entity_id
_entity_poly.type
_entity_poly.pdbx_seq_one_letter_code
_entity_poly.pdbx_strand_id
1 'polypeptide(L)'
;MDYGKLGLKVGLEVHQELATEHKLFCQCPPELFRDEPEYTFQRRLRPSQSELGEVDPAALFEFMKGRTMVYEANRATSCLVEMDEEPPGELNPEALDVCITFALMTGGRPVDEVHVMRKIVVDGSNTTGFQRTCVTSLGGSVEVGDRSYGLTQICLEEDAARKIAEEGIVSRYRIDRLGIPLIEVTTAPDIHSPEEAEEVALAIGRILRATGKVRRGLGTIRQDVNVSIEGGALIEIKGVQELALVSKVVEYEVQRQTALLEIASELKKRGVSESDIGKELVDASEVFRETKSRIIKNALREGGSVHALKLKGFGGLVGRELCPNRRLGTEMADYAKFWGGVKGIFHTDELPAYDISEGEVKKLKAKVGASKSDAVVIVADEAEKCSRALMAVADRAREALIGVPQDTRAADPDGTTHFTRPRPGAARMYPETDVVSIVVTPERIESLKANLPEMPEEKLDRFKADYGINEKLARQVIDSDHTRLFEELAREGAVDPTLLSVTLTETLKMLEREGMETGKLSDDALR
;
A
#
# COMPACT_ATOMS: atom_id res chain seq x y z
N MET A 1 9.22 22.20 -0.88
CA MET A 1 10.48 21.93 -1.62
C MET A 1 10.26 22.30 -3.08
N ASP A 2 11.32 22.48 -3.88
CA ASP A 2 11.16 22.71 -5.34
C ASP A 2 11.19 21.35 -6.05
N TYR A 3 10.01 20.74 -6.23
CA TYR A 3 9.87 19.39 -6.79
C TYR A 3 10.36 19.28 -8.23
N GLY A 4 10.23 20.35 -9.01
CA GLY A 4 10.73 20.42 -10.39
C GLY A 4 12.26 20.30 -10.44
N LYS A 5 12.98 20.98 -9.54
CA LYS A 5 14.44 20.85 -9.42
C LYS A 5 14.90 19.50 -8.89
N LEU A 6 14.07 18.84 -8.10
CA LEU A 6 14.34 17.49 -7.60
C LEU A 6 14.03 16.41 -8.65
N GLY A 7 13.46 16.78 -9.81
CA GLY A 7 13.08 15.83 -10.84
C GLY A 7 12.02 14.83 -10.37
N LEU A 8 11.08 15.27 -9.51
CA LEU A 8 10.02 14.43 -8.97
C LEU A 8 9.20 13.81 -10.10
N LYS A 9 9.06 12.49 -10.05
CA LYS A 9 8.08 11.73 -10.84
C LYS A 9 7.28 10.82 -9.93
N VAL A 10 5.97 10.91 -10.04
CA VAL A 10 5.02 10.07 -9.33
C VAL A 10 4.20 9.27 -10.34
N GLY A 11 3.93 8.01 -10.03
CA GLY A 11 2.93 7.18 -10.70
C GLY A 11 1.95 6.64 -9.66
N LEU A 12 0.69 6.46 -10.06
CA LEU A 12 -0.37 5.94 -9.21
C LEU A 12 -0.91 4.64 -9.79
N GLU A 13 -1.21 3.70 -8.90
CA GLU A 13 -2.01 2.51 -9.16
C GLU A 13 -3.25 2.62 -8.27
N VAL A 14 -4.40 2.96 -8.86
CA VAL A 14 -5.67 3.12 -8.14
C VAL A 14 -6.45 1.82 -8.25
N HIS A 15 -6.62 1.13 -7.13
CA HIS A 15 -7.43 -0.09 -7.04
C HIS A 15 -8.81 0.22 -6.48
N GLN A 16 -9.85 -0.31 -7.10
CA GLN A 16 -11.24 -0.11 -6.70
C GLN A 16 -12.04 -1.41 -6.84
N GLU A 17 -12.74 -1.82 -5.78
CA GLU A 17 -13.63 -2.97 -5.83
C GLU A 17 -14.87 -2.64 -6.68
N LEU A 18 -15.29 -3.59 -7.52
CA LEU A 18 -16.46 -3.47 -8.39
C LEU A 18 -17.72 -4.02 -7.71
N ALA A 19 -18.85 -3.36 -7.93
CA ALA A 19 -20.15 -3.74 -7.40
C ALA A 19 -20.86 -4.72 -8.35
N THR A 20 -20.31 -5.93 -8.44
CA THR A 20 -20.84 -7.03 -9.27
C THR A 20 -21.77 -7.95 -8.49
N GLU A 21 -22.55 -8.77 -9.19
CA GLU A 21 -23.40 -9.80 -8.56
C GLU A 21 -22.56 -10.92 -7.92
N HIS A 22 -21.47 -11.31 -8.59
CA HIS A 22 -20.61 -12.41 -8.18
C HIS A 22 -19.14 -12.02 -8.20
N LYS A 23 -18.31 -12.84 -7.55
CA LYS A 23 -16.84 -12.76 -7.57
C LYS A 23 -16.27 -12.98 -8.98
N LEU A 24 -14.97 -12.70 -9.15
CA LEU A 24 -14.33 -12.61 -10.45
C LEU A 24 -14.25 -13.94 -11.20
N PHE A 25 -14.06 -15.05 -10.48
CA PHE A 25 -13.89 -16.38 -11.05
C PHE A 25 -14.76 -17.46 -10.35
N CYS A 26 -15.78 -17.04 -9.61
CA CYS A 26 -16.74 -17.96 -8.99
C CYS A 26 -18.10 -17.27 -8.76
N GLN A 27 -19.12 -18.06 -8.45
CA GLN A 27 -20.50 -17.58 -8.28
C GLN A 27 -20.81 -17.08 -6.85
N CYS A 28 -19.80 -16.96 -5.99
CA CYS A 28 -20.00 -16.43 -4.64
C CYS A 28 -20.32 -14.94 -4.68
N PRO A 29 -21.23 -14.45 -3.80
CA PRO A 29 -21.50 -13.02 -3.69
C PRO A 29 -20.28 -12.28 -3.10
N PRO A 30 -20.00 -11.03 -3.52
CA PRO A 30 -18.91 -10.22 -3.00
C PRO A 30 -19.24 -9.60 -1.62
N GLU A 31 -19.71 -10.40 -0.68
CA GLU A 31 -20.11 -9.96 0.66
C GLU A 31 -19.06 -10.31 1.72
N LEU A 32 -18.94 -9.47 2.75
CA LEU A 32 -18.04 -9.71 3.87
C LEU A 32 -18.84 -10.20 5.07
N PHE A 33 -18.33 -11.21 5.78
CA PHE A 33 -18.96 -11.70 7.00
C PHE A 33 -18.21 -11.23 8.27
N ARG A 34 -18.99 -11.03 9.33
CA ARG A 34 -18.49 -10.63 10.66
C ARG A 34 -18.58 -11.76 11.67
N ASP A 35 -19.54 -12.67 11.51
CA ASP A 35 -19.79 -13.79 12.40
C ASP A 35 -18.59 -14.76 12.50
N GLU A 36 -18.70 -15.72 13.42
CA GLU A 36 -17.73 -16.80 13.54
C GLU A 36 -17.67 -17.60 12.23
N PRO A 37 -16.46 -17.96 11.76
CA PRO A 37 -16.32 -18.77 10.55
C PRO A 37 -16.93 -20.16 10.78
N GLU A 38 -17.59 -20.70 9.75
CA GLU A 38 -18.14 -22.05 9.80
C GLU A 38 -17.04 -23.11 9.76
N TYR A 39 -15.93 -22.82 9.09
CA TYR A 39 -14.79 -23.72 8.98
C TYR A 39 -13.48 -22.95 8.82
N THR A 40 -12.40 -23.61 9.22
CA THR A 40 -11.04 -23.10 9.09
C THR A 40 -10.12 -24.16 8.53
N PHE A 41 -9.10 -23.75 7.79
CA PHE A 41 -8.10 -24.66 7.23
C PHE A 41 -6.72 -24.01 7.24
N GLN A 42 -5.67 -24.84 7.22
CA GLN A 42 -4.30 -24.38 7.33
C GLN A 42 -3.52 -24.66 6.05
N ARG A 43 -2.67 -23.72 5.65
CA ARG A 43 -1.78 -23.85 4.49
C ARG A 43 -0.40 -23.26 4.76
N ARG A 44 0.56 -23.69 3.95
CA ARG A 44 1.91 -23.12 3.86
C ARG A 44 2.26 -22.97 2.41
N LEU A 45 2.45 -21.72 1.97
CA LEU A 45 2.88 -21.42 0.62
C LEU A 45 4.38 -21.66 0.46
N ARG A 46 4.79 -22.00 -0.76
CA ARG A 46 6.19 -22.21 -1.12
C ARG A 46 6.53 -21.38 -2.34
N PRO A 47 7.74 -20.79 -2.41
CA PRO A 47 8.19 -20.10 -3.60
C PRO A 47 8.33 -21.13 -4.73
N SER A 48 7.97 -20.71 -5.94
CA SER A 48 8.17 -21.48 -7.16
C SER A 48 9.16 -20.75 -8.06
N GLN A 49 9.87 -21.52 -8.89
CA GLN A 49 10.73 -20.95 -9.92
C GLN A 49 9.86 -20.40 -11.04
N SER A 50 10.29 -19.27 -11.62
CA SER A 50 9.73 -18.74 -12.86
C SER A 50 10.06 -19.65 -14.05
N GLU A 51 9.49 -19.35 -15.21
CA GLU A 51 9.83 -20.02 -16.48
C GLU A 51 11.34 -19.94 -16.81
N LEU A 52 12.03 -18.93 -16.27
CA LEU A 52 13.47 -18.72 -16.43
C LEU A 52 14.31 -19.42 -15.34
N GLY A 53 13.69 -20.17 -14.43
CA GLY A 53 14.35 -20.86 -13.33
C GLY A 53 14.71 -19.98 -12.13
N GLU A 54 14.34 -18.70 -12.16
CA GLU A 54 14.64 -17.72 -11.12
C GLU A 54 13.52 -17.67 -10.06
N VAL A 55 13.88 -17.43 -8.80
CA VAL A 55 12.90 -17.23 -7.72
C VAL A 55 12.79 -15.74 -7.44
N ASP A 56 11.57 -15.22 -7.40
CA ASP A 56 11.34 -13.82 -7.06
C ASP A 56 11.89 -13.49 -5.65
N PRO A 57 12.72 -12.44 -5.51
CA PRO A 57 13.33 -12.08 -4.23
C PRO A 57 12.30 -11.76 -3.14
N ALA A 58 11.21 -11.07 -3.49
CA ALA A 58 10.15 -10.74 -2.54
C ALA A 58 9.39 -11.99 -2.08
N ALA A 59 9.18 -12.95 -2.98
CA ALA A 59 8.57 -14.23 -2.64
C ALA A 59 9.47 -15.09 -1.73
N LEU A 60 10.76 -15.17 -2.03
CA LEU A 60 11.74 -15.84 -1.17
C LEU A 60 11.79 -15.19 0.22
N PHE A 61 11.79 -13.86 0.25
CA PHE A 61 11.80 -13.06 1.47
C PHE A 61 10.57 -13.33 2.37
N GLU A 62 9.37 -13.41 1.79
CA GLU A 62 8.16 -13.80 2.54
C GLU A 62 8.23 -15.24 3.04
N PHE A 63 8.73 -16.17 2.21
CA PHE A 63 8.88 -17.58 2.60
C PHE A 63 9.84 -17.76 3.78
N MET A 64 10.94 -16.99 3.82
CA MET A 64 11.92 -17.04 4.92
C MET A 64 11.33 -16.64 6.28
N LYS A 65 10.17 -15.96 6.32
CA LYS A 65 9.45 -15.69 7.57
C LYS A 65 8.86 -16.95 8.21
N GLY A 66 8.77 -18.06 7.46
CA GLY A 66 8.30 -19.36 7.97
C GLY A 66 6.84 -19.36 8.42
N ARG A 67 6.00 -18.52 7.80
CA ARG A 67 4.62 -18.31 8.23
C ARG A 67 3.72 -19.51 7.92
N THR A 68 2.76 -19.77 8.80
CA THR A 68 1.64 -20.70 8.58
C THR A 68 0.36 -19.89 8.48
N MET A 69 -0.42 -20.11 7.43
CA MET A 69 -1.66 -19.40 7.16
C MET A 69 -2.84 -20.21 7.69
N VAL A 70 -3.74 -19.55 8.42
CA VAL A 70 -5.04 -20.09 8.82
C VAL A 70 -6.11 -19.29 8.09
N TYR A 71 -6.89 -19.96 7.24
CA TYR A 71 -7.98 -19.37 6.50
C TYR A 71 -9.32 -19.63 7.18
N GLU A 72 -10.16 -18.61 7.21
CA GLU A 72 -11.51 -18.58 7.77
C GLU A 72 -12.53 -18.35 6.66
N ALA A 73 -13.59 -19.16 6.66
CA ALA A 73 -14.57 -19.18 5.58
C ALA A 73 -15.97 -19.56 6.09
N ASN A 74 -16.99 -19.23 5.28
CA ASN A 74 -18.38 -19.63 5.49
C ASN A 74 -19.01 -20.05 4.15
N ARG A 75 -20.13 -20.79 4.17
CA ARG A 75 -20.76 -21.27 2.91
C ARG A 75 -21.48 -20.18 2.13
N ALA A 76 -21.80 -19.07 2.79
CA ALA A 76 -22.54 -17.98 2.16
C ALA A 76 -21.68 -17.16 1.18
N THR A 77 -20.40 -16.97 1.49
CA THR A 77 -19.51 -16.03 0.77
C THR A 77 -18.26 -16.68 0.19
N SER A 78 -18.09 -18.00 0.39
CA SER A 78 -16.90 -18.73 -0.05
C SER A 78 -17.22 -20.10 -0.63
N CYS A 79 -16.45 -20.50 -1.64
CA CYS A 79 -16.53 -21.81 -2.31
C CYS A 79 -15.15 -22.48 -2.46
N LEU A 80 -15.12 -23.65 -3.11
CA LEU A 80 -13.90 -24.43 -3.33
C LEU A 80 -12.86 -23.70 -4.18
N VAL A 81 -13.29 -22.81 -5.10
CA VAL A 81 -12.38 -21.99 -5.90
C VAL A 81 -11.50 -21.09 -5.02
N GLU A 82 -12.11 -20.39 -4.06
CA GLU A 82 -11.38 -19.52 -3.13
C GLU A 82 -10.57 -20.32 -2.11
N MET A 83 -10.97 -21.55 -1.83
CA MET A 83 -10.18 -22.47 -1.00
C MET A 83 -9.02 -23.10 -1.78
N ASP A 84 -8.93 -22.89 -3.09
CA ASP A 84 -8.00 -23.54 -4.01
C ASP A 84 -8.10 -25.07 -3.93
N GLU A 85 -9.35 -25.54 -4.01
CA GLU A 85 -9.76 -26.96 -4.06
C GLU A 85 -10.59 -27.27 -5.33
N GLU A 86 -10.85 -26.26 -6.17
CA GLU A 86 -11.54 -26.36 -7.47
C GLU A 86 -10.92 -25.36 -8.46
N PRO A 87 -10.76 -25.70 -9.74
CA PRO A 87 -10.33 -24.74 -10.76
C PRO A 87 -11.26 -23.51 -10.84
N PRO A 88 -10.73 -22.32 -11.18
CA PRO A 88 -11.56 -21.13 -11.37
C PRO A 88 -12.59 -21.32 -12.49
N GLY A 89 -13.74 -20.66 -12.34
CA GLY A 89 -14.71 -20.50 -13.43
C GLY A 89 -14.26 -19.48 -14.47
N GLU A 90 -15.16 -19.14 -15.39
CA GLU A 90 -14.92 -18.09 -16.38
C GLU A 90 -14.79 -16.70 -15.71
N LEU A 91 -14.06 -15.79 -16.35
CA LEU A 91 -13.95 -14.40 -15.92
C LEU A 91 -15.35 -13.76 -15.89
N ASN A 92 -15.67 -13.06 -14.81
CA ASN A 92 -16.93 -12.36 -14.67
C ASN A 92 -17.12 -11.30 -15.79
N PRO A 93 -18.13 -11.45 -16.67
CA PRO A 93 -18.33 -10.54 -17.78
C PRO A 93 -18.78 -9.14 -17.34
N GLU A 94 -19.53 -9.02 -16.24
CA GLU A 94 -19.94 -7.72 -15.69
C GLU A 94 -18.71 -6.92 -15.26
N ALA A 95 -17.76 -7.55 -14.56
CA ALA A 95 -16.52 -6.92 -14.15
C ALA A 95 -15.70 -6.39 -15.34
N LEU A 96 -15.62 -7.18 -16.42
CA LEU A 96 -14.95 -6.78 -17.66
C LEU A 96 -15.64 -5.58 -18.33
N ASP A 97 -16.98 -5.56 -18.36
CA ASP A 97 -17.74 -4.44 -18.93
C ASP A 97 -17.48 -3.13 -18.20
N VAL A 98 -17.34 -3.17 -16.86
CA VAL A 98 -17.01 -1.97 -16.07
C VAL A 98 -15.62 -1.45 -16.43
N CYS A 99 -14.64 -2.34 -16.60
CA CYS A 99 -13.28 -1.94 -17.00
C CYS A 99 -13.24 -1.33 -18.41
N ILE A 100 -13.96 -1.93 -19.37
CA ILE A 100 -14.08 -1.39 -20.73
C ILE A 100 -14.83 -0.05 -20.72
N THR A 101 -15.87 0.07 -19.91
CA THR A 101 -16.62 1.34 -19.76
C THR A 101 -15.69 2.45 -19.26
N PHE A 102 -14.93 2.19 -18.19
CA PHE A 102 -13.95 3.14 -17.69
C PHE A 102 -12.87 3.49 -18.73
N ALA A 103 -12.37 2.50 -19.47
CA ALA A 103 -11.43 2.72 -20.56
C ALA A 103 -12.00 3.66 -21.62
N LEU A 104 -13.23 3.43 -22.07
CA LEU A 104 -13.88 4.26 -23.08
C LEU A 104 -14.13 5.69 -22.58
N MET A 105 -14.51 5.87 -21.31
CA MET A 105 -14.68 7.19 -20.67
C MET A 105 -13.38 7.99 -20.62
N THR A 106 -12.23 7.31 -20.53
CA THR A 106 -10.89 7.92 -20.44
C THR A 106 -10.14 7.92 -21.77
N GLY A 107 -10.78 7.54 -22.88
CA GLY A 107 -10.15 7.46 -24.20
C GLY A 107 -9.10 6.34 -24.34
N GLY A 108 -9.10 5.38 -23.42
CA GLY A 108 -8.29 4.17 -23.50
C GLY A 108 -8.76 3.22 -24.61
N ARG A 109 -7.88 2.29 -24.99
CA ARG A 109 -8.13 1.29 -26.02
C ARG A 109 -8.27 -0.10 -25.39
N PRO A 110 -9.49 -0.65 -25.31
CA PRO A 110 -9.70 -2.05 -24.94
C PRO A 110 -8.85 -3.00 -25.78
N VAL A 111 -8.33 -4.05 -25.15
CA VAL A 111 -7.60 -5.10 -25.86
C VAL A 111 -8.56 -5.94 -26.70
N ASP A 112 -8.08 -6.52 -27.81
CA ASP A 112 -8.91 -7.39 -28.66
C ASP A 112 -9.23 -8.73 -27.95
N GLU A 113 -8.34 -9.18 -27.07
CA GLU A 113 -8.49 -10.42 -26.30
C GLU A 113 -7.85 -10.26 -24.91
N VAL A 114 -8.60 -10.64 -23.87
CA VAL A 114 -8.16 -10.62 -22.48
C VAL A 114 -7.55 -11.96 -22.10
N HIS A 115 -6.32 -11.92 -21.61
CA HIS A 115 -5.58 -13.08 -21.11
C HIS A 115 -5.38 -12.97 -19.60
N VAL A 116 -5.79 -14.01 -18.87
CA VAL A 116 -5.60 -14.06 -17.40
C VAL A 116 -4.19 -14.54 -17.09
N MET A 117 -3.57 -13.86 -16.14
CA MET A 117 -2.22 -14.13 -15.67
C MET A 117 -2.24 -14.37 -14.16
N ARG A 118 -1.24 -15.10 -13.66
CA ARG A 118 -1.00 -15.35 -12.25
C ARG A 118 0.18 -14.50 -11.78
N LYS A 119 -0.11 -13.55 -10.88
CA LYS A 119 0.88 -12.73 -10.17
C LYS A 119 1.24 -13.40 -8.86
N ILE A 120 2.49 -13.86 -8.69
CA ILE A 120 2.90 -14.61 -7.49
C ILE A 120 2.69 -13.76 -6.22
N VAL A 121 1.96 -14.28 -5.23
CA VAL A 121 1.66 -13.64 -3.94
C VAL A 121 1.77 -14.69 -2.83
N VAL A 122 2.88 -14.69 -2.10
CA VAL A 122 3.18 -15.72 -1.10
C VAL A 122 3.06 -15.26 0.35
N ASP A 123 2.53 -14.05 0.60
CA ASP A 123 2.28 -13.52 1.95
C ASP A 123 1.08 -14.19 2.67
N GLY A 124 0.35 -15.03 1.94
CA GLY A 124 -0.82 -15.75 2.42
C GLY A 124 -2.15 -15.04 2.17
N SER A 125 -2.16 -13.86 1.56
CA SER A 125 -3.41 -13.16 1.24
C SER A 125 -4.19 -13.79 0.07
N ASN A 126 -3.54 -14.62 -0.77
CA ASN A 126 -4.18 -15.48 -1.77
C ASN A 126 -3.94 -16.96 -1.42
N THR A 127 -4.99 -17.76 -1.36
CA THR A 127 -4.93 -19.19 -0.98
C THR A 127 -4.15 -20.04 -1.97
N THR A 128 -4.19 -19.67 -3.24
CA THR A 128 -3.46 -20.26 -4.38
C THR A 128 -1.97 -19.91 -4.39
N GLY A 129 -1.54 -18.90 -3.63
CA GLY A 129 -0.20 -18.33 -3.70
C GLY A 129 0.04 -17.41 -4.91
N PHE A 130 -1.01 -17.03 -5.62
CA PHE A 130 -0.98 -16.02 -6.68
C PHE A 130 -2.31 -15.28 -6.78
N GLN A 131 -2.27 -14.07 -7.33
CA GLN A 131 -3.45 -13.28 -7.67
C GLN A 131 -3.70 -13.43 -9.18
N ARG A 132 -4.94 -13.70 -9.58
CA ARG A 132 -5.31 -13.65 -11.00
C ARG A 132 -5.53 -12.20 -11.41
N THR A 133 -4.85 -11.78 -12.47
CA THR A 133 -4.86 -10.41 -13.00
C THR A 133 -4.86 -10.47 -14.52
N CYS A 134 -5.58 -9.57 -15.19
CA CYS A 134 -5.59 -9.45 -16.64
C CYS A 134 -5.60 -7.98 -17.08
N VAL A 135 -4.94 -7.68 -18.20
CA VAL A 135 -5.01 -6.35 -18.82
C VAL A 135 -6.27 -6.28 -19.68
N THR A 136 -7.07 -5.25 -19.49
CA THR A 136 -8.35 -5.06 -20.20
C THR A 136 -8.29 -3.90 -21.20
N SER A 137 -7.44 -2.91 -20.97
CA SER A 137 -7.25 -1.76 -21.85
C SER A 137 -5.85 -1.16 -21.68
N LEU A 138 -5.37 -0.52 -22.74
CA LEU A 138 -4.11 0.24 -22.78
C LEU A 138 -4.38 1.70 -23.11
N GLY A 139 -3.56 2.60 -22.56
CA GLY A 139 -3.67 4.03 -22.83
C GLY A 139 -4.90 4.69 -22.20
N GLY A 140 -5.09 5.96 -22.55
CA GLY A 140 -6.13 6.84 -22.01
C GLY A 140 -5.50 8.02 -21.29
N SER A 141 -6.34 8.93 -20.81
CA SER A 141 -5.91 10.06 -19.99
C SER A 141 -6.99 10.53 -19.04
N VAL A 142 -6.58 11.28 -18.02
CA VAL A 142 -7.47 12.02 -17.13
C VAL A 142 -7.07 13.50 -17.14
N GLU A 143 -8.06 14.37 -17.20
CA GLU A 143 -7.87 15.82 -17.19
C GLU A 143 -7.99 16.34 -15.76
N VAL A 144 -7.00 17.12 -15.31
CA VAL A 144 -7.00 17.80 -14.02
C VAL A 144 -6.51 19.23 -14.23
N GLY A 145 -7.42 20.20 -14.01
CA GLY A 145 -7.17 21.59 -14.37
C GLY A 145 -6.94 21.73 -15.88
N ASP A 146 -5.82 22.36 -16.25
CA ASP A 146 -5.41 22.55 -17.66
C ASP A 146 -4.43 21.47 -18.15
N ARG A 147 -4.24 20.39 -17.39
CA ARG A 147 -3.25 19.34 -17.69
C ARG A 147 -3.93 17.98 -17.88
N SER A 148 -3.43 17.26 -18.88
CA SER A 148 -3.77 15.86 -19.17
C SER A 148 -2.70 14.94 -18.61
N TYR A 149 -3.12 13.90 -17.88
CA TYR A 149 -2.25 12.88 -17.30
C TYR A 149 -2.52 11.54 -17.95
N GLY A 150 -1.47 10.87 -18.43
CA GLY A 150 -1.61 9.62 -19.17
C GLY A 150 -2.01 8.44 -18.27
N LEU A 151 -2.82 7.54 -18.80
CA LEU A 151 -3.03 6.20 -18.26
C LEU A 151 -2.22 5.21 -19.10
N THR A 152 -1.50 4.30 -18.44
CA THR A 152 -0.70 3.27 -19.14
C THR A 152 -1.54 2.04 -19.45
N GLN A 153 -2.24 1.52 -18.44
CA GLN A 153 -3.08 0.33 -18.56
C GLN A 153 -4.20 0.33 -17.52
N ILE A 154 -5.24 -0.44 -17.83
CA ILE A 154 -6.33 -0.78 -16.92
C ILE A 154 -6.36 -2.29 -16.78
N CYS A 155 -6.21 -2.78 -15.55
CA CYS A 155 -6.23 -4.20 -15.23
C CYS A 155 -7.50 -4.56 -14.46
N LEU A 156 -7.90 -5.82 -14.58
CA LEU A 156 -8.94 -6.46 -13.78
C LEU A 156 -8.30 -7.63 -13.02
N GLU A 157 -8.43 -7.62 -11.70
CA GLU A 157 -7.80 -8.61 -10.80
C GLU A 157 -8.71 -9.03 -9.64
N GLU A 158 -8.32 -10.12 -8.97
CA GLU A 158 -8.95 -10.58 -7.73
C GLU A 158 -8.46 -9.72 -6.55
N ASP A 159 -9.34 -9.22 -5.68
CA ASP A 159 -8.88 -8.72 -4.39
C ASP A 159 -8.43 -9.87 -3.47
N ALA A 160 -7.58 -9.53 -2.49
CA ALA A 160 -6.95 -10.48 -1.59
C ALA A 160 -7.77 -10.70 -0.30
N ALA A 161 -7.56 -11.84 0.36
CA ALA A 161 -8.17 -12.16 1.65
C ALA A 161 -7.88 -11.10 2.71
N ARG A 162 -8.80 -10.92 3.67
CA ARG A 162 -8.64 -9.95 4.76
C ARG A 162 -7.81 -10.56 5.87
N LYS A 163 -6.73 -9.90 6.27
CA LYS A 163 -5.95 -10.31 7.43
C LYS A 163 -6.68 -9.95 8.72
N ILE A 164 -6.92 -10.93 9.57
CA ILE A 164 -7.67 -10.78 10.84
C ILE A 164 -6.73 -10.70 12.04
N ALA A 165 -5.68 -11.53 12.04
CA ALA A 165 -4.72 -11.56 13.14
C ALA A 165 -3.34 -12.05 12.67
N GLU A 166 -2.31 -11.69 13.42
CA GLU A 166 -0.96 -12.25 13.31
C GLU A 166 -0.44 -12.57 14.71
N GLU A 167 -0.11 -13.84 14.94
CA GLU A 167 0.37 -14.36 16.23
C GLU A 167 1.64 -15.19 16.00
N GLY A 168 2.81 -14.58 16.24
CA GLY A 168 4.10 -15.22 15.98
C GLY A 168 4.26 -15.60 14.52
N ILE A 169 4.36 -16.90 14.23
CA ILE A 169 4.49 -17.42 12.87
C ILE A 169 3.13 -17.70 12.20
N VAL A 170 2.02 -17.50 12.91
CA VAL A 170 0.68 -17.78 12.38
C VAL A 170 0.02 -16.50 11.90
N SER A 171 -0.45 -16.49 10.66
CA SER A 171 -1.26 -15.41 10.09
C SER A 171 -2.66 -15.92 9.78
N ARG A 172 -3.68 -15.19 10.22
CA ARG A 172 -5.09 -15.57 10.09
C ARG A 172 -5.78 -14.66 9.08
N TYR A 173 -6.47 -15.26 8.12
CA TYR A 173 -7.11 -14.56 7.00
C TYR A 173 -8.57 -15.00 6.85
N ARG A 174 -9.49 -14.07 6.54
CA ARG A 174 -10.84 -14.37 6.04
C ARG A 174 -10.88 -14.27 4.54
N ILE A 175 -11.38 -15.30 3.87
CA ILE A 175 -11.39 -15.40 2.40
C ILE A 175 -12.65 -14.80 1.76
N ASP A 176 -13.55 -14.21 2.55
CA ASP A 176 -14.77 -13.56 2.06
C ASP A 176 -14.51 -12.42 1.07
N ARG A 177 -13.38 -11.73 1.19
CA ARG A 177 -12.93 -10.72 0.21
C ARG A 177 -12.12 -11.30 -0.94
N LEU A 178 -11.55 -12.50 -0.78
CA LEU A 178 -10.75 -13.11 -1.82
C LEU A 178 -11.61 -13.31 -3.07
N GLY A 179 -11.14 -12.85 -4.22
CA GLY A 179 -11.83 -13.00 -5.50
C GLY A 179 -12.88 -11.93 -5.81
N ILE A 180 -13.10 -10.94 -4.94
CA ILE A 180 -13.94 -9.78 -5.30
C ILE A 180 -13.29 -9.04 -6.49
N PRO A 181 -14.03 -8.69 -7.56
CA PRO A 181 -13.43 -8.05 -8.72
C PRO A 181 -12.87 -6.67 -8.37
N LEU A 182 -11.64 -6.41 -8.81
CA LEU A 182 -10.90 -5.20 -8.52
C LEU A 182 -10.37 -4.62 -9.84
N ILE A 183 -10.75 -3.39 -10.15
CA ILE A 183 -10.13 -2.64 -11.24
C ILE A 183 -8.87 -1.95 -10.72
N GLU A 184 -7.76 -2.07 -11.45
CA GLU A 184 -6.51 -1.33 -11.21
C GLU A 184 -6.28 -0.37 -12.38
N VAL A 185 -6.21 0.93 -12.08
CA VAL A 185 -5.90 1.98 -13.06
C VAL A 185 -4.48 2.48 -12.81
N THR A 186 -3.59 2.28 -13.78
CA THR A 186 -2.18 2.67 -13.67
C THR A 186 -1.89 3.94 -14.46
N THR A 187 -1.36 4.98 -13.81
CA THR A 187 -0.97 6.22 -14.50
C THR A 187 0.41 6.12 -15.15
N ALA A 188 0.69 7.01 -16.09
CA ALA A 188 2.04 7.31 -16.52
C ALA A 188 2.83 8.00 -15.37
N PRO A 189 4.17 7.96 -15.40
CA PRO A 189 5.00 8.66 -14.41
C PRO A 189 5.19 10.15 -14.79
N ASP A 190 4.10 10.87 -15.01
CA ASP A 190 4.02 12.27 -15.47
C ASP A 190 3.41 13.25 -14.45
N ILE A 191 3.25 12.79 -13.20
CA ILE A 191 2.84 13.59 -12.05
C ILE A 191 4.09 14.19 -11.38
N HIS A 192 4.08 15.51 -11.11
CA HIS A 192 5.28 16.27 -10.72
C HIS A 192 5.16 17.01 -9.38
N SER A 193 4.02 16.95 -8.68
CA SER A 193 3.89 17.43 -7.31
C SER A 193 3.02 16.51 -6.43
N PRO A 194 3.15 16.60 -5.10
CA PRO A 194 2.25 15.92 -4.16
C PRO A 194 0.78 16.25 -4.37
N GLU A 195 0.45 17.52 -4.62
CA GLU A 195 -0.92 17.99 -4.84
C GLU A 195 -1.50 17.43 -6.13
N GLU A 196 -0.71 17.43 -7.22
CA GLU A 196 -1.12 16.80 -8.49
C GLU A 196 -1.43 15.31 -8.29
N ALA A 197 -0.67 14.59 -7.46
CA ALA A 197 -0.93 13.18 -7.19
C ALA A 197 -2.31 12.96 -6.51
N GLU A 198 -2.66 13.82 -5.55
CA GLU A 198 -3.97 13.78 -4.89
C GLU A 198 -5.11 14.13 -5.86
N GLU A 199 -4.95 15.17 -6.66
CA GLU A 199 -5.96 15.59 -7.63
C GLU A 199 -6.20 14.55 -8.74
N VAL A 200 -5.14 13.91 -9.24
CA VAL A 200 -5.23 12.83 -10.23
C VAL A 200 -5.90 11.59 -9.63
N ALA A 201 -5.54 11.20 -8.40
CA ALA A 201 -6.20 10.11 -7.69
C ALA A 201 -7.70 10.40 -7.50
N LEU A 202 -8.07 11.65 -7.16
CA LEU A 202 -9.45 12.09 -7.03
C LEU A 202 -10.20 12.01 -8.36
N ALA A 203 -9.60 12.48 -9.45
CA ALA A 203 -10.20 12.45 -10.78
C ALA A 203 -10.49 11.01 -11.24
N ILE A 204 -9.53 10.10 -11.08
CA ILE A 204 -9.71 8.67 -11.37
C ILE A 204 -10.84 8.10 -10.52
N GLY A 205 -10.84 8.37 -9.21
CA GLY A 205 -11.88 7.92 -8.29
C GLY A 205 -13.28 8.43 -8.66
N ARG A 206 -13.40 9.68 -9.13
CA ARG A 206 -14.69 10.24 -9.59
C ARG A 206 -15.18 9.59 -10.87
N ILE A 207 -14.30 9.35 -11.84
CA ILE A 207 -14.66 8.66 -13.09
C ILE A 207 -15.08 7.22 -12.79
N LEU A 208 -14.35 6.52 -11.90
CA LEU A 208 -14.73 5.19 -11.41
C LEU A 208 -16.11 5.20 -10.77
N ARG A 209 -16.43 6.19 -9.93
CA ARG A 209 -17.78 6.36 -9.35
C ARG A 209 -18.84 6.65 -10.40
N ALA A 210 -18.52 7.43 -11.43
CA ALA A 210 -19.44 7.74 -12.52
C ALA A 210 -19.86 6.48 -13.30
N THR A 211 -19.06 5.40 -13.30
CA THR A 211 -19.49 4.10 -13.84
C THR A 211 -20.75 3.54 -13.17
N GLY A 212 -21.04 3.95 -11.93
CA GLY A 212 -22.16 3.46 -11.13
C GLY A 212 -22.02 1.99 -10.69
N LYS A 213 -20.86 1.37 -10.94
CA LYS A 213 -20.61 -0.07 -10.76
C LYS A 213 -19.40 -0.36 -9.88
N VAL A 214 -19.09 0.56 -8.97
CA VAL A 214 -18.02 0.41 -7.98
C VAL A 214 -18.59 0.32 -6.57
N ARG A 215 -17.94 -0.46 -5.72
CA ARG A 215 -18.31 -0.55 -4.29
C ARG A 215 -17.90 0.72 -3.56
N ARG A 216 -18.60 0.97 -2.46
CA ARG A 216 -18.38 2.15 -1.62
C ARG A 216 -18.22 1.72 -0.17
N GLY A 217 -17.53 2.54 0.60
CA GLY A 217 -17.21 2.27 2.00
C GLY A 217 -15.72 2.01 2.24
N LEU A 218 -15.36 1.87 3.51
CA LEU A 218 -13.97 1.71 3.94
C LEU A 218 -13.34 0.44 3.34
N GLY A 219 -12.12 0.60 2.80
CA GLY A 219 -11.35 -0.51 2.24
C GLY A 219 -11.72 -0.94 0.82
N THR A 220 -12.70 -0.29 0.18
CA THR A 220 -13.11 -0.60 -1.20
C THR A 220 -12.25 0.09 -2.27
N ILE A 221 -11.50 1.12 -1.88
CA ILE A 221 -10.54 1.82 -2.73
C ILE A 221 -9.19 1.91 -2.01
N ARG A 222 -8.11 1.73 -2.75
CA ARG A 222 -6.73 1.96 -2.27
C ARG A 222 -5.87 2.51 -3.40
N GLN A 223 -4.80 3.20 -3.04
CA GLN A 223 -3.82 3.70 -3.97
C GLN A 223 -2.45 3.16 -3.58
N ASP A 224 -1.76 2.57 -4.54
CA ASP A 224 -0.33 2.33 -4.46
C ASP A 224 0.38 3.48 -5.19
N VAL A 225 1.40 4.05 -4.56
CA VAL A 225 2.10 5.27 -5.02
C VAL A 225 3.55 4.93 -5.33
N ASN A 226 3.96 5.21 -6.56
CA ASN A 226 5.33 5.02 -7.03
C ASN A 226 6.04 6.39 -7.08
N VAL A 227 7.07 6.60 -6.25
CA VAL A 227 7.77 7.90 -6.13
C VAL A 227 9.23 7.77 -6.52
N SER A 228 9.74 8.73 -7.28
CA SER A 228 11.17 8.86 -7.59
C SER A 228 11.61 10.32 -7.71
N ILE A 229 12.87 10.58 -7.37
CA ILE A 229 13.56 11.87 -7.58
C ILE A 229 14.89 11.65 -8.31
N GLU A 230 15.46 12.70 -8.88
CA GLU A 230 16.76 12.65 -9.55
C GLU A 230 17.87 12.24 -8.57
N GLY A 231 18.67 11.24 -8.96
CA GLY A 231 19.70 10.64 -8.11
C GLY A 231 19.17 9.72 -7.01
N GLY A 232 17.85 9.66 -6.79
CA GLY A 232 17.19 8.77 -5.84
C GLY A 232 16.89 7.38 -6.42
N ALA A 233 15.79 6.79 -5.96
CA ALA A 233 15.32 5.48 -6.38
C ALA A 233 13.81 5.49 -6.65
N LEU A 234 13.33 4.54 -7.45
CA LEU A 234 11.90 4.31 -7.64
C LEU A 234 11.38 3.43 -6.48
N ILE A 235 10.56 4.03 -5.64
CA ILE A 235 10.01 3.46 -4.41
C ILE A 235 8.52 3.22 -4.60
N GLU A 236 8.09 1.99 -4.32
CA GLU A 236 6.68 1.58 -4.35
C GLU A 236 6.13 1.67 -2.92
N ILE A 237 5.11 2.49 -2.71
CA ILE A 237 4.45 2.67 -1.41
C ILE A 237 3.03 2.11 -1.52
N LYS A 238 2.75 1.05 -0.77
CA LYS A 238 1.48 0.33 -0.85
C LYS A 238 0.48 0.78 0.20
N GLY A 239 -0.80 0.67 -0.17
CA GLY A 239 -1.92 0.68 0.76
C GLY A 239 -2.29 2.06 1.29
N VAL A 240 -2.14 3.12 0.49
CA VAL A 240 -2.67 4.44 0.83
C VAL A 240 -4.19 4.38 0.68
N GLN A 241 -4.94 4.47 1.78
CA GLN A 241 -6.40 4.34 1.76
C GLN A 241 -7.10 5.70 1.64
N GLU A 242 -6.58 6.70 2.33
CA GLU A 242 -7.17 8.04 2.37
C GLU A 242 -6.57 8.91 1.28
N LEU A 243 -7.44 9.54 0.48
CA LEU A 243 -7.02 10.41 -0.62
C LEU A 243 -6.08 11.53 -0.15
N ALA A 244 -6.42 12.21 0.95
CA ALA A 244 -5.60 13.28 1.53
C ALA A 244 -4.23 12.80 2.05
N LEU A 245 -4.05 11.48 2.21
CA LEU A 245 -2.78 10.90 2.62
C LEU A 245 -1.82 10.75 1.41
N VAL A 246 -2.33 10.70 0.18
CA VAL A 246 -1.54 10.55 -1.05
C VAL A 246 -0.50 11.67 -1.16
N SER A 247 -0.93 12.93 -1.08
CA SER A 247 -0.03 14.09 -1.15
C SER A 247 1.02 14.04 -0.04
N LYS A 248 0.61 13.77 1.19
CA LYS A 248 1.50 13.68 2.35
C LYS A 248 2.57 12.59 2.21
N VAL A 249 2.17 11.41 1.73
CA VAL A 249 3.07 10.27 1.48
C VAL A 249 4.11 10.62 0.41
N VAL A 250 3.69 11.26 -0.68
CA VAL A 250 4.61 11.73 -1.73
C VAL A 250 5.59 12.76 -1.16
N GLU A 251 5.09 13.75 -0.43
CA GLU A 251 5.93 14.79 0.17
C GLU A 251 7.00 14.19 1.09
N TYR A 252 6.58 13.31 2.00
CA TYR A 252 7.48 12.71 2.98
C TYR A 252 8.48 11.75 2.34
N GLU A 253 8.09 11.05 1.26
CA GLU A 253 9.02 10.23 0.50
C GLU A 253 10.09 11.09 -0.19
N VAL A 254 9.72 12.24 -0.77
CA VAL A 254 10.68 13.18 -1.35
C VAL A 254 11.66 13.69 -0.29
N GLN A 255 11.17 14.06 0.90
CA GLN A 255 12.04 14.45 2.02
C GLN A 255 13.00 13.32 2.39
N ARG A 256 12.48 12.10 2.52
CA ARG A 256 13.25 10.91 2.89
C ARG A 256 14.37 10.62 1.90
N GLN A 257 14.06 10.60 0.60
CA GLN A 257 15.06 10.35 -0.44
C GLN A 257 16.12 11.46 -0.46
N THR A 258 15.71 12.72 -0.38
CA THR A 258 16.63 13.87 -0.35
C THR A 258 17.59 13.77 0.83
N ALA A 259 17.07 13.51 2.04
CA ALA A 259 17.89 13.36 3.24
C ALA A 259 18.87 12.17 3.16
N LEU A 260 18.45 11.05 2.55
CA LEU A 260 19.33 9.89 2.33
C LEU A 260 20.47 10.21 1.35
N LEU A 261 20.19 10.96 0.27
CA LEU A 261 21.23 11.41 -0.66
C LEU A 261 22.22 12.37 0.00
N GLU A 262 21.73 13.26 0.86
CA GLU A 262 22.59 14.13 1.66
C GLU A 262 23.46 13.36 2.65
N ILE A 263 22.92 12.31 3.28
CA ILE A 263 23.68 11.40 4.15
C ILE A 263 24.76 10.68 3.35
N ALA A 264 24.43 10.14 2.17
CA ALA A 264 25.39 9.46 1.30
C ALA A 264 26.52 10.42 0.88
N SER A 265 26.18 11.66 0.50
CA SER A 265 27.17 12.70 0.18
C SER A 265 28.08 13.01 1.36
N GLU A 266 27.52 13.13 2.57
CA GLU A 266 28.27 13.39 3.80
C GLU A 266 29.19 12.22 4.18
N LEU A 267 28.73 10.98 4.06
CA LEU A 267 29.56 9.79 4.27
C LEU A 267 30.72 9.72 3.27
N LYS A 268 30.46 10.07 2.00
CA LYS A 268 31.50 10.17 0.97
C LYS A 268 32.52 11.27 1.30
N LYS A 269 32.08 12.44 1.78
CA LYS A 269 32.97 13.52 2.26
C LYS A 269 33.83 13.08 3.44
N ARG A 270 33.28 12.26 4.33
CA ARG A 270 33.99 11.64 5.46
C ARG A 270 34.95 10.52 5.04
N GLY A 271 34.98 10.15 3.76
CA GLY A 271 35.84 9.10 3.21
C GLY A 271 35.45 7.69 3.69
N VAL A 272 34.18 7.47 4.04
CA VAL A 272 33.69 6.16 4.46
C VAL A 272 33.48 5.28 3.22
N SER A 273 34.03 4.08 3.27
CA SER A 273 33.90 3.05 2.23
C SER A 273 33.12 1.84 2.75
N GLU A 274 32.68 0.96 1.86
CA GLU A 274 31.98 -0.26 2.26
C GLU A 274 32.82 -1.16 3.19
N SER A 275 34.14 -1.22 2.97
CA SER A 275 35.07 -1.96 3.84
C SER A 275 35.18 -1.40 5.25
N ASP A 276 34.77 -0.15 5.47
CA ASP A 276 34.73 0.46 6.81
C ASP A 276 33.51 0.01 7.64
N ILE A 277 32.48 -0.54 6.98
CA ILE A 277 31.30 -1.09 7.63
C ILE A 277 31.60 -2.53 8.05
N GLY A 278 32.25 -2.62 9.22
CA GLY A 278 32.72 -3.89 9.79
C GLY A 278 31.59 -4.88 10.06
N LYS A 279 31.95 -6.17 10.01
CA LYS A 279 31.09 -7.29 10.45
C LYS A 279 31.40 -7.74 11.89
N GLU A 280 32.38 -7.11 12.53
CA GLU A 280 32.79 -7.46 13.87
C GLU A 280 31.79 -6.91 14.90
N LEU A 281 31.15 -7.82 15.62
CA LEU A 281 30.25 -7.50 16.71
C LEU A 281 30.99 -7.59 18.03
N VAL A 282 30.81 -6.59 18.88
CA VAL A 282 31.44 -6.51 20.20
C VAL A 282 30.40 -6.83 21.27
N ASP A 283 30.68 -7.81 22.11
CA ASP A 283 29.88 -8.03 23.33
C ASP A 283 30.14 -6.89 24.33
N ALA A 284 29.09 -6.11 24.57
CA ALA A 284 29.05 -4.96 25.47
C ALA A 284 28.24 -5.24 26.74
N SER A 285 27.86 -6.49 27.02
CA SER A 285 27.01 -6.86 28.16
C SER A 285 27.55 -6.35 29.50
N GLU A 286 28.87 -6.44 29.72
CA GLU A 286 29.52 -5.94 30.94
C GLU A 286 29.36 -4.43 31.15
N VAL A 287 29.20 -3.64 30.08
CA VAL A 287 28.97 -2.19 30.17
C VAL A 287 27.64 -1.88 30.86
N PHE A 288 26.64 -2.74 30.66
CA PHE A 288 25.25 -2.53 31.08
C PHE A 288 24.83 -3.39 32.27
N ARG A 289 25.77 -4.04 32.96
CA ARG A 289 25.48 -4.92 34.10
C ARG A 289 24.70 -4.22 35.23
N GLU A 290 24.97 -2.94 35.45
CA GLU A 290 24.33 -2.10 36.47
C GLU A 290 23.38 -1.06 35.85
N THR A 291 22.92 -1.29 34.61
CA THR A 291 22.08 -0.33 33.90
C THR A 291 20.73 -0.12 34.59
N LYS A 292 20.23 1.12 34.50
CA LYS A 292 18.87 1.47 34.91
C LYS A 292 17.84 1.22 33.81
N SER A 293 18.30 1.03 32.57
CA SER A 293 17.42 0.71 31.44
C SER A 293 16.71 -0.61 31.67
N ARG A 294 15.38 -0.54 31.86
CA ARG A 294 14.54 -1.74 32.08
C ARG A 294 14.63 -2.70 30.89
N ILE A 295 14.75 -2.18 29.68
CA ILE A 295 14.79 -2.97 28.45
C ILE A 295 16.03 -3.86 28.43
N ILE A 296 17.22 -3.26 28.58
CA ILE A 296 18.50 -3.98 28.59
C ILE A 296 18.59 -4.91 29.80
N LYS A 297 18.17 -4.45 30.98
CA LYS A 297 18.19 -5.24 32.21
C LYS A 297 17.33 -6.51 32.10
N ASN A 298 16.15 -6.40 31.48
CA ASN A 298 15.27 -7.56 31.30
C ASN A 298 15.89 -8.57 30.31
N ALA A 299 16.43 -8.10 29.18
CA ALA A 299 17.09 -8.97 28.21
C ALA A 299 18.26 -9.75 28.84
N LEU A 300 19.11 -9.08 29.63
CA LEU A 300 20.21 -9.74 30.35
C LEU A 300 19.72 -10.74 31.41
N ARG A 301 18.64 -10.42 32.13
CA ARG A 301 18.05 -11.32 33.14
C ARG A 301 17.44 -12.58 32.51
N GLU A 302 16.93 -12.48 31.29
CA GLU A 302 16.36 -13.58 30.52
C GLU A 302 17.43 -14.46 29.85
N GLY A 303 18.71 -14.23 30.15
CA GLY A 303 19.84 -15.00 29.59
C GLY A 303 20.33 -14.47 28.24
N GLY A 304 19.84 -13.29 27.81
CA GLY A 304 20.32 -12.60 26.62
C GLY A 304 21.65 -11.87 26.84
N SER A 305 22.06 -11.12 25.82
CA SER A 305 23.34 -10.41 25.75
C SER A 305 23.16 -9.06 25.06
N VAL A 306 24.10 -8.12 25.28
CA VAL A 306 24.12 -6.82 24.59
C VAL A 306 25.27 -6.82 23.60
N HIS A 307 24.97 -6.82 22.31
CA HIS A 307 25.97 -6.73 21.26
C HIS A 307 25.97 -5.34 20.65
N ALA A 308 27.14 -4.91 20.19
CA ALA A 308 27.38 -3.60 19.62
C ALA A 308 28.05 -3.70 18.24
N LEU A 309 27.63 -2.82 17.33
CA LEU A 309 28.22 -2.61 16.01
C LEU A 309 28.73 -1.18 15.89
N LYS A 310 29.99 -1.02 15.45
CA LYS A 310 30.55 0.28 15.10
C LYS A 310 30.20 0.65 13.67
N LEU A 311 29.59 1.82 13.49
CA LEU A 311 29.38 2.43 12.17
C LEU A 311 30.35 3.60 12.02
N LYS A 312 31.48 3.35 11.35
CA LYS A 312 32.54 4.34 11.17
C LYS A 312 32.04 5.52 10.34
N GLY A 313 32.22 6.74 10.83
CA GLY A 313 31.79 7.97 10.15
C GLY A 313 30.29 8.27 10.20
N PHE A 314 29.47 7.45 10.87
CA PHE A 314 28.01 7.63 10.98
C PHE A 314 27.57 8.52 12.16
N GLY A 315 28.51 9.06 12.95
CA GLY A 315 28.17 9.90 14.10
C GLY A 315 27.36 11.13 13.68
N GLY A 316 26.21 11.33 14.34
CA GLY A 316 25.23 12.37 14.02
C GLY A 316 24.38 12.11 12.77
N LEU A 317 24.65 11.05 12.01
CA LEU A 317 23.88 10.70 10.80
C LEU A 317 22.82 9.64 11.07
N VAL A 318 23.02 8.75 12.06
CA VAL A 318 22.02 7.76 12.45
C VAL A 318 20.80 8.46 13.07
N GLY A 319 21.04 9.49 13.88
CA GLY A 319 19.98 10.31 14.46
C GLY A 319 19.39 11.37 13.52
N ARG A 320 19.88 11.48 12.27
CA ARG A 320 19.41 12.48 11.33
C ARG A 320 17.99 12.16 10.88
N GLU A 321 17.12 13.15 10.98
CA GLU A 321 15.73 13.07 10.51
C GLU A 321 15.69 13.02 8.98
N LEU A 322 14.91 12.09 8.45
CA LEU A 322 14.71 11.87 7.01
C LEU A 322 13.41 12.53 6.55
N CYS A 323 12.37 12.37 7.35
CA CYS A 323 11.06 13.02 7.26
C CYS A 323 10.48 13.05 8.69
N PRO A 324 9.39 13.79 8.95
CA PRO A 324 8.86 13.95 10.30
C PRO A 324 8.75 12.61 11.04
N ASN A 325 9.33 12.55 12.24
CA ASN A 325 9.33 11.38 13.13
C ASN A 325 10.13 10.15 12.65
N ARG A 326 10.77 10.17 11.47
CA ARG A 326 11.63 9.06 10.99
C ARG A 326 13.07 9.51 10.79
N ARG A 327 14.01 8.69 11.28
CA ARG A 327 15.45 8.92 11.20
C ARG A 327 16.12 7.79 10.42
N LEU A 328 17.39 7.96 10.06
CA LEU A 328 18.18 6.84 9.51
C LEU A 328 18.22 5.64 10.48
N GLY A 329 18.31 5.90 11.78
CA GLY A 329 18.21 4.90 12.84
C GLY A 329 16.86 4.18 12.85
N THR A 330 15.78 4.85 12.46
CA THR A 330 14.46 4.21 12.29
C THR A 330 14.48 3.21 11.13
N GLU A 331 15.04 3.57 9.97
CA GLU A 331 15.20 2.62 8.84
C GLU A 331 16.06 1.41 9.23
N MET A 332 17.17 1.65 9.94
CA MET A 332 18.01 0.58 10.46
C MET A 332 17.26 -0.31 11.46
N ALA A 333 16.41 0.27 12.30
CA ALA A 333 15.58 -0.47 13.23
C ALA A 333 14.54 -1.34 12.52
N ASP A 334 13.93 -0.85 11.43
CA ASP A 334 12.96 -1.61 10.65
C ASP A 334 13.61 -2.86 10.03
N TYR A 335 14.80 -2.71 9.46
CA TYR A 335 15.60 -3.83 8.94
C TYR A 335 16.03 -4.79 10.06
N ALA A 336 16.44 -4.27 11.22
CA ALA A 336 16.84 -5.08 12.37
C ALA A 336 15.68 -5.90 12.94
N LYS A 337 14.50 -5.29 13.12
CA LYS A 337 13.29 -5.99 13.56
C LYS A 337 12.95 -7.12 12.59
N PHE A 338 13.03 -6.81 11.30
CA PHE A 338 12.69 -7.76 10.24
C PHE A 338 13.63 -8.98 10.22
N TRP A 339 14.92 -8.75 10.04
CA TRP A 339 15.90 -9.83 9.82
C TRP A 339 16.38 -10.47 11.13
N GLY A 340 16.43 -9.67 12.20
CA GLY A 340 16.90 -10.09 13.51
C GLY A 340 15.81 -10.68 14.41
N GLY A 341 14.54 -10.39 14.15
CA GLY A 341 13.43 -10.77 15.03
C GLY A 341 13.49 -10.07 16.40
N VAL A 342 14.13 -8.90 16.46
CA VAL A 342 14.29 -8.10 17.69
C VAL A 342 13.20 -7.03 17.78
N LYS A 343 12.97 -6.48 18.97
CA LYS A 343 11.97 -5.40 19.15
C LYS A 343 12.43 -4.05 18.61
N GLY A 344 13.74 -3.83 18.51
CA GLY A 344 14.34 -2.59 18.06
C GLY A 344 15.84 -2.56 18.32
N ILE A 345 16.45 -1.40 18.10
CA ILE A 345 17.87 -1.13 18.32
C ILE A 345 18.00 0.12 19.19
N PHE A 346 19.17 0.32 19.81
CA PHE A 346 19.56 1.63 20.30
C PHE A 346 20.77 2.15 19.54
N HIS A 347 20.93 3.46 19.40
CA HIS A 347 22.12 4.04 18.77
C HIS A 347 22.67 5.27 19.47
N THR A 348 23.96 5.56 19.32
CA THR A 348 24.61 6.63 20.09
C THR A 348 24.09 8.04 19.80
N ASP A 349 23.44 8.29 18.67
CA ASP A 349 22.89 9.62 18.36
C ASP A 349 21.58 9.92 19.09
N GLU A 350 20.87 8.92 19.62
CA GLU A 350 19.68 9.10 20.47
C GLU A 350 20.02 8.94 21.97
N LEU A 351 21.26 8.57 22.30
CA LEU A 351 21.71 8.36 23.67
C LEU A 351 22.59 9.54 24.15
N PRO A 352 22.52 9.96 25.42
CA PRO A 352 21.85 9.29 26.55
C PRO A 352 20.33 9.49 26.58
N ALA A 353 19.60 8.38 26.69
CA ALA A 353 18.14 8.30 26.83
C ALA A 353 17.76 6.90 27.35
N TYR A 354 16.47 6.61 27.55
CA TYR A 354 15.99 5.27 27.94
C TYR A 354 16.62 4.70 29.22
N ASP A 355 16.91 5.58 30.18
CA ASP A 355 17.63 5.30 31.43
C ASP A 355 19.06 4.75 31.23
N ILE A 356 19.66 4.98 30.05
CA ILE A 356 21.07 4.75 29.77
C ILE A 356 21.82 6.06 30.02
N SER A 357 22.75 6.01 30.96
CA SER A 357 23.54 7.16 31.41
C SER A 357 24.64 7.55 30.41
N GLU A 358 25.07 8.81 30.45
CA GLU A 358 26.22 9.29 29.67
C GLU A 358 27.51 8.50 30.00
N GLY A 359 27.64 8.01 31.24
CA GLY A 359 28.74 7.15 31.67
C GLY A 359 28.76 5.80 30.95
N GLU A 360 27.59 5.18 30.78
CA GLU A 360 27.43 3.93 30.01
C GLU A 360 27.74 4.17 28.52
N VAL A 361 27.26 5.28 27.94
CA VAL A 361 27.56 5.65 26.54
C VAL A 361 29.07 5.81 26.32
N LYS A 362 29.78 6.47 27.25
CA LYS A 362 31.25 6.62 27.19
C LYS A 362 31.96 5.27 27.27
N LYS A 363 31.55 4.40 28.19
CA LYS A 363 32.10 3.04 28.32
C LYS A 363 31.85 2.20 27.07
N LEU A 364 30.66 2.30 26.48
CA LEU A 364 30.29 1.62 25.23
C LEU A 364 31.21 2.06 24.09
N LYS A 365 31.34 3.38 23.85
CA LYS A 365 32.23 3.90 22.80
C LYS A 365 33.68 3.47 23.00
N ALA A 366 34.17 3.47 24.24
CA ALA A 366 35.51 3.00 24.58
C ALA A 366 35.69 1.50 24.29
N LYS A 367 34.72 0.66 24.70
CA LYS A 367 34.73 -0.80 24.49
C LYS A 367 34.75 -1.19 23.01
N VAL A 368 34.03 -0.44 22.17
CA VAL A 368 33.90 -0.67 20.73
C VAL A 368 35.03 0.02 19.92
N GLY A 369 35.80 0.91 20.56
CA GLY A 369 36.82 1.71 19.88
C GLY A 369 36.20 2.69 18.87
N ALA A 370 35.10 3.33 19.25
CA ALA A 370 34.37 4.32 18.46
C ALA A 370 34.76 5.76 18.85
N SER A 371 35.04 6.59 17.85
CA SER A 371 35.35 8.00 18.03
C SER A 371 34.08 8.87 18.08
N LYS A 372 34.24 10.20 18.09
CA LYS A 372 33.09 11.12 18.02
C LYS A 372 32.42 11.13 16.65
N SER A 373 33.16 10.88 15.58
CA SER A 373 32.63 10.80 14.21
C SER A 373 31.94 9.47 13.91
N ASP A 374 32.00 8.51 14.82
CA ASP A 374 31.41 7.18 14.66
C ASP A 374 30.11 7.08 15.47
N ALA A 375 29.18 6.27 14.95
CA ALA A 375 28.02 5.84 15.70
C ALA A 375 28.24 4.40 16.21
N VAL A 376 27.61 4.07 17.34
CA VAL A 376 27.51 2.69 17.81
C VAL A 376 26.04 2.32 17.88
N VAL A 377 25.67 1.18 17.30
CA VAL A 377 24.34 0.59 17.38
C VAL A 377 24.42 -0.62 18.30
N ILE A 378 23.47 -0.74 19.23
CA ILE A 378 23.39 -1.87 20.16
C ILE A 378 22.03 -2.56 20.09
N VAL A 379 22.05 -3.87 20.34
CA VAL A 379 20.86 -4.72 20.45
C VAL A 379 21.00 -5.55 21.72
N ALA A 380 19.91 -5.68 22.46
CA ALA A 380 19.84 -6.44 23.71
C ALA A 380 18.77 -7.54 23.57
N ASP A 381 19.21 -8.76 23.26
CA ASP A 381 18.37 -9.93 23.00
C ASP A 381 19.23 -11.22 23.06
N GLU A 382 18.69 -12.37 22.64
CA GLU A 382 19.46 -13.59 22.41
C GLU A 382 20.63 -13.34 21.43
N ALA A 383 21.79 -13.94 21.67
CA ALA A 383 23.02 -13.67 20.91
C ALA A 383 22.85 -13.88 19.38
N GLU A 384 22.09 -14.89 18.95
CA GLU A 384 21.80 -15.12 17.54
C GLU A 384 20.90 -14.04 16.93
N LYS A 385 19.89 -13.57 17.66
CA LYS A 385 19.02 -12.45 17.24
C LYS A 385 19.81 -11.15 17.17
N CYS A 386 20.63 -10.87 18.18
CA CYS A 386 21.57 -9.74 18.18
C CYS A 386 22.48 -9.75 16.95
N SER A 387 23.05 -10.91 16.61
CA SER A 387 23.92 -11.05 15.45
C SER A 387 23.18 -10.75 14.15
N ARG A 388 22.03 -11.39 13.91
CA ARG A 388 21.22 -11.16 12.71
C ARG A 388 20.74 -9.71 12.59
N ALA A 389 20.28 -9.11 13.69
CA ALA A 389 19.83 -7.73 13.74
C ALA A 389 20.95 -6.76 13.36
N LEU A 390 22.12 -6.89 13.99
CA LEU A 390 23.25 -5.99 13.73
C LEU A 390 23.84 -6.20 12.33
N MET A 391 23.80 -7.42 11.78
CA MET A 391 24.18 -7.64 10.37
C MET A 391 23.23 -6.92 9.41
N ALA A 392 21.92 -6.96 9.67
CA ALA A 392 20.96 -6.20 8.87
C ALA A 392 21.15 -4.67 8.98
N VAL A 393 21.53 -4.17 10.17
CA VAL A 393 21.95 -2.77 10.35
C VAL A 393 23.20 -2.47 9.53
N ALA A 394 24.19 -3.37 9.52
CA ALA A 394 25.40 -3.21 8.72
C ALA A 394 25.08 -3.17 7.21
N ASP A 395 24.22 -4.05 6.72
CA ASP A 395 23.77 -4.06 5.32
C ASP A 395 23.05 -2.75 4.96
N ARG A 396 22.12 -2.30 5.82
CA ARG A 396 21.44 -1.02 5.63
C ARG A 396 22.40 0.18 5.68
N ALA A 397 23.45 0.12 6.50
CA ALA A 397 24.50 1.13 6.53
C ALA A 397 25.34 1.14 5.25
N ARG A 398 25.59 -0.03 4.62
CA ARG A 398 26.24 -0.10 3.29
C ARG A 398 25.37 0.56 2.23
N GLU A 399 24.07 0.30 2.23
CA GLU A 399 23.13 0.96 1.31
C GLU A 399 23.10 2.48 1.50
N ALA A 400 23.23 2.98 2.73
CA ALA A 400 23.30 4.41 3.02
C ALA A 400 24.56 5.10 2.46
N LEU A 401 25.63 4.35 2.12
CA LEU A 401 26.79 4.88 1.40
C LEU A 401 26.47 5.14 -0.08
N ILE A 402 25.54 4.36 -0.64
CA ILE A 402 25.12 4.45 -2.05
C ILE A 402 24.07 5.54 -2.19
N GLY A 403 23.04 5.53 -1.33
CA GLY A 403 21.94 6.50 -1.36
C GLY A 403 20.61 5.89 -0.92
N VAL A 404 19.63 5.94 -1.81
CA VAL A 404 18.27 5.43 -1.55
C VAL A 404 18.17 3.97 -1.99
N PRO A 405 17.88 3.01 -1.09
CA PRO A 405 17.66 1.62 -1.48
C PRO A 405 16.33 1.45 -2.22
N GLN A 406 16.28 0.59 -3.23
CA GLN A 406 15.03 0.23 -3.91
C GLN A 406 14.25 -0.79 -3.07
N ASP A 407 13.19 -0.34 -2.41
CA ASP A 407 12.31 -1.19 -1.62
C ASP A 407 10.81 -0.89 -1.84
N THR A 408 9.99 -1.85 -1.42
CA THR A 408 8.53 -1.66 -1.28
C THR A 408 8.25 -1.29 0.17
N ARG A 409 7.44 -0.25 0.35
CA ARG A 409 7.10 0.34 1.65
C ARG A 409 5.60 0.32 1.87
N ALA A 410 5.16 0.45 3.11
CA ALA A 410 3.75 0.68 3.45
C ALA A 410 3.57 2.07 4.05
N ALA A 411 2.45 2.71 3.75
CA ALA A 411 2.09 3.99 4.33
C ALA A 411 1.53 3.83 5.75
N ASP A 412 2.02 4.66 6.66
CA ASP A 412 1.49 4.80 8.01
C ASP A 412 0.40 5.89 8.03
N PRO A 413 -0.53 5.89 9.01
CA PRO A 413 -1.64 6.87 9.07
C PRO A 413 -1.19 8.34 9.15
N ASP A 414 0.06 8.58 9.57
CA ASP A 414 0.64 9.92 9.65
C ASP A 414 1.33 10.35 8.34
N GLY A 415 1.34 9.51 7.31
CA GLY A 415 1.95 9.74 6.00
C GLY A 415 3.41 9.32 5.90
N THR A 416 4.02 8.88 7.01
CA THR A 416 5.36 8.28 6.95
C THR A 416 5.27 6.88 6.34
N THR A 417 6.42 6.29 6.01
CA THR A 417 6.47 4.96 5.40
C THR A 417 7.51 4.09 6.07
N HIS A 418 7.20 2.80 6.21
CA HIS A 418 8.14 1.80 6.73
C HIS A 418 8.43 0.71 5.70
N PHE A 419 9.64 0.15 5.79
CA PHE A 419 10.08 -0.94 4.91
C PHE A 419 9.20 -2.18 5.10
N THR A 420 8.81 -2.81 4.00
CA THR A 420 8.06 -4.08 4.04
C THR A 420 8.86 -5.22 3.44
N ARG A 421 9.34 -5.05 2.20
CA ARG A 421 10.07 -6.07 1.45
C ARG A 421 10.93 -5.44 0.35
N PRO A 422 11.94 -6.16 -0.17
CA PRO A 422 12.62 -5.77 -1.39
C PRO A 422 11.62 -5.65 -2.54
N ARG A 423 11.92 -4.75 -3.49
CA ARG A 423 11.05 -4.58 -4.65
C ARG A 423 10.93 -5.90 -5.44
N PRO A 424 9.71 -6.32 -5.83
CA PRO A 424 9.52 -7.52 -6.64
C PRO A 424 10.22 -7.43 -8.00
N GLY A 425 10.68 -8.58 -8.52
CA GLY A 425 11.31 -8.69 -9.83
C GLY A 425 10.30 -8.91 -10.97
N ALA A 426 10.80 -8.89 -12.21
CA ALA A 426 9.99 -9.13 -13.40
C ALA A 426 9.48 -10.58 -13.52
N ALA A 427 10.12 -11.53 -12.84
CA ALA A 427 9.83 -12.96 -12.89
C ALA A 427 8.54 -13.39 -12.14
N ARG A 428 7.63 -12.44 -11.86
CA ARG A 428 6.49 -12.61 -10.96
C ARG A 428 5.18 -13.02 -11.64
N MET A 429 5.12 -12.93 -12.97
CA MET A 429 3.92 -13.19 -13.77
C MET A 429 4.09 -14.45 -14.62
N TYR A 430 3.05 -15.29 -14.69
CA TYR A 430 2.98 -16.42 -15.62
C TYR A 430 1.51 -16.69 -16.03
N PRO A 431 1.23 -17.38 -17.15
CA PRO A 431 -0.14 -17.56 -17.64
C PRO A 431 -1.07 -18.33 -16.68
N GLU A 432 -2.33 -17.89 -16.54
CA GLU A 432 -3.40 -18.67 -15.91
C GLU A 432 -4.01 -19.61 -16.96
N THR A 433 -3.64 -20.89 -16.91
CA THR A 433 -4.04 -21.87 -17.93
C THR A 433 -5.42 -22.49 -17.67
N ASP A 434 -5.99 -22.30 -16.48
CA ASP A 434 -7.29 -22.87 -16.13
C ASP A 434 -8.46 -22.03 -16.68
N VAL A 435 -8.19 -20.75 -17.02
CA VAL A 435 -9.18 -19.82 -17.57
C VAL A 435 -8.92 -19.56 -19.04
N VAL A 436 -9.94 -19.71 -19.87
CA VAL A 436 -9.85 -19.43 -21.31
C VAL A 436 -9.79 -17.92 -21.55
N SER A 437 -9.03 -17.51 -22.56
CA SER A 437 -8.99 -16.12 -23.01
C SER A 437 -10.35 -15.64 -23.52
N ILE A 438 -10.62 -14.33 -23.39
CA ILE A 438 -11.92 -13.74 -23.72
C ILE A 438 -11.75 -12.71 -24.81
N VAL A 439 -12.40 -12.96 -25.95
CA VAL A 439 -12.44 -12.02 -27.07
C VAL A 439 -13.34 -10.83 -26.73
N VAL A 440 -12.83 -9.62 -26.86
CA VAL A 440 -13.59 -8.39 -26.73
C VAL A 440 -14.12 -8.01 -28.11
N THR A 441 -15.38 -8.39 -28.39
CA THR A 441 -15.92 -8.18 -29.73
C THR A 441 -16.24 -6.71 -30.02
N PRO A 442 -16.18 -6.27 -31.29
CA PRO A 442 -16.61 -4.93 -31.68
C PRO A 442 -18.04 -4.61 -31.24
N GLU A 443 -18.97 -5.57 -31.30
CA GLU A 443 -20.36 -5.39 -30.89
C GLU A 443 -20.49 -5.07 -29.40
N ARG A 444 -19.65 -5.71 -28.56
CA ARG A 444 -19.59 -5.42 -27.12
C ARG A 444 -19.12 -3.98 -26.88
N ILE A 445 -18.05 -3.57 -27.56
CA ILE A 445 -17.51 -2.20 -27.46
C ILE A 445 -18.55 -1.17 -27.91
N GLU A 446 -19.21 -1.37 -29.05
CA GLU A 446 -20.21 -0.42 -29.55
C GLU A 446 -21.45 -0.35 -28.65
N SER A 447 -21.87 -1.48 -28.06
CA SER A 447 -22.94 -1.50 -27.05
C SER A 447 -22.58 -0.67 -25.81
N LEU A 448 -21.35 -0.80 -25.30
CA LEU A 448 -20.88 -0.03 -24.15
C LEU A 448 -20.71 1.46 -24.49
N LYS A 449 -20.16 1.79 -25.66
CA LYS A 449 -20.06 3.18 -26.15
C LYS A 449 -21.42 3.88 -26.23
N ALA A 450 -22.45 3.17 -26.67
CA ALA A 450 -23.80 3.72 -26.79
C ALA A 450 -24.45 4.04 -25.43
N ASN A 451 -23.92 3.46 -24.33
CA ASN A 451 -24.48 3.58 -22.99
C ASN A 451 -23.46 4.12 -21.98
N LEU A 452 -22.47 4.90 -22.44
CA LEU A 452 -21.48 5.48 -21.52
C LEU A 452 -22.15 6.40 -20.51
N PRO A 453 -21.79 6.28 -19.22
CA PRO A 453 -22.17 7.25 -18.21
C PRO A 453 -21.61 8.63 -18.51
N GLU A 454 -22.31 9.66 -18.03
CA GLU A 454 -21.88 11.06 -18.08
C GLU A 454 -20.58 11.26 -17.27
N MET A 455 -19.64 12.03 -17.81
CA MET A 455 -18.41 12.36 -17.10
C MET A 455 -18.70 13.21 -15.86
N PRO A 456 -17.87 13.12 -14.79
CA PRO A 456 -18.11 13.90 -13.56
C PRO A 456 -18.28 15.41 -13.77
N GLU A 457 -17.46 16.02 -14.64
CA GLU A 457 -17.54 17.46 -14.90
C GLU A 457 -18.74 17.82 -15.81
N GLU A 458 -19.15 16.95 -16.73
CA GLU A 458 -20.39 17.12 -17.50
C GLU A 458 -21.61 17.09 -16.58
N LYS A 459 -21.65 16.13 -15.65
CA LYS A 459 -22.71 16.02 -14.64
C LYS A 459 -22.76 17.24 -13.73
N LEU A 460 -21.60 17.77 -13.36
CA LEU A 460 -21.49 18.99 -12.56
C LEU A 460 -22.13 20.18 -13.28
N ASP A 461 -21.80 20.39 -14.55
CA ASP A 461 -22.36 21.48 -15.33
C ASP A 461 -23.86 21.31 -15.56
N ARG A 462 -24.32 20.09 -15.81
CA ARG A 462 -25.75 19.78 -15.89
C ARG A 462 -26.47 20.07 -14.57
N PHE A 463 -25.92 19.66 -13.43
CA PHE A 463 -26.54 19.92 -12.13
C PHE A 463 -26.69 21.41 -11.83
N LYS A 464 -25.68 22.21 -12.22
CA LYS A 464 -25.74 23.67 -12.13
C LYS A 464 -26.80 24.27 -13.06
N ALA A 465 -26.88 23.79 -14.29
CA ALA A 465 -27.81 24.31 -15.30
C ALA A 465 -29.27 23.91 -15.04
N ASP A 466 -29.53 22.63 -14.78
CA ASP A 466 -30.87 22.05 -14.69
C ASP A 466 -31.51 22.29 -13.32
N TYR A 467 -30.71 22.22 -12.24
CA TYR A 467 -31.21 22.29 -10.86
C TYR A 467 -30.86 23.59 -10.15
N GLY A 468 -30.06 24.48 -10.77
CA GLY A 468 -29.72 25.79 -10.22
C GLY A 468 -28.88 25.76 -8.94
N ILE A 469 -28.29 24.61 -8.59
CA ILE A 469 -27.44 24.48 -7.40
C ILE A 469 -26.02 24.97 -7.68
N ASN A 470 -25.38 25.54 -6.66
CA ASN A 470 -23.99 26.01 -6.81
C ASN A 470 -23.00 24.85 -6.95
N GLU A 471 -21.80 25.15 -7.45
CA GLU A 471 -20.76 24.15 -7.72
C GLU A 471 -20.40 23.31 -6.49
N LYS A 472 -20.30 23.94 -5.31
CA LYS A 472 -19.95 23.23 -4.07
C LYS A 472 -20.99 22.16 -3.73
N LEU A 473 -22.27 22.51 -3.74
CA LEU A 473 -23.37 21.58 -3.47
C LEU A 473 -23.45 20.50 -4.53
N ALA A 474 -23.32 20.86 -5.81
CA ALA A 474 -23.33 19.91 -6.90
C ALA A 474 -22.21 18.86 -6.77
N ARG A 475 -20.97 19.30 -6.49
CA ARG A 475 -19.84 18.39 -6.22
C ARG A 475 -20.11 17.51 -4.99
N GLN A 476 -20.63 18.06 -3.90
CA GLN A 476 -20.99 17.27 -2.71
C GLN A 476 -22.00 16.17 -3.02
N VAL A 477 -23.03 16.46 -3.84
CA VAL A 477 -24.04 15.48 -4.25
C VAL A 477 -23.44 14.41 -5.17
N ILE A 478 -22.65 14.81 -6.17
CA ILE A 478 -21.99 13.88 -7.12
C ILE A 478 -21.02 12.94 -6.39
N ASP A 479 -20.30 13.44 -5.39
CA ASP A 479 -19.38 12.64 -4.60
C ASP A 479 -20.09 11.77 -3.53
N SER A 480 -21.38 12.01 -3.26
CA SER A 480 -22.17 11.30 -2.23
C SER A 480 -22.79 9.98 -2.71
N ASP A 481 -23.26 9.15 -1.77
CA ASP A 481 -23.99 7.90 -2.07
C ASP A 481 -25.38 8.17 -2.65
N HIS A 482 -25.87 9.40 -2.53
CA HIS A 482 -27.23 9.79 -2.87
C HIS A 482 -27.34 10.50 -4.22
N THR A 483 -26.32 10.47 -5.08
CA THR A 483 -26.37 11.16 -6.40
C THR A 483 -27.57 10.72 -7.21
N ARG A 484 -27.83 9.41 -7.28
CA ARG A 484 -28.97 8.86 -8.02
C ARG A 484 -30.31 9.30 -7.42
N LEU A 485 -30.44 9.18 -6.10
CA LEU A 485 -31.64 9.59 -5.37
C LEU A 485 -31.94 11.09 -5.55
N PHE A 486 -30.89 11.92 -5.50
CA PHE A 486 -31.00 13.35 -5.78
C PHE A 486 -31.55 13.60 -7.18
N GLU A 487 -31.01 12.94 -8.21
CA GLU A 487 -31.49 13.13 -9.59
C GLU A 487 -32.95 12.68 -9.76
N GLU A 488 -33.35 11.57 -9.14
CA GLU A 488 -34.72 11.07 -9.19
C GLU A 488 -35.68 12.08 -8.55
N LEU A 489 -35.41 12.52 -7.32
CA LEU A 489 -36.24 13.47 -6.57
C LEU A 489 -36.25 14.89 -7.18
N ALA A 490 -35.11 15.37 -7.69
CA ALA A 490 -35.02 16.67 -8.32
C ALA A 490 -35.84 16.73 -9.62
N ARG A 491 -35.92 15.63 -10.38
CA ARG A 491 -36.77 15.52 -11.57
C ARG A 491 -38.26 15.48 -11.24
N GLU A 492 -38.65 14.89 -10.12
CA GLU A 492 -40.03 14.89 -9.63
C GLU A 492 -40.51 16.31 -9.28
N GLY A 493 -39.58 17.21 -8.92
CA GLY A 493 -39.84 18.65 -8.76
C GLY A 493 -40.64 19.01 -7.50
N ALA A 494 -40.81 18.06 -6.56
CA ALA A 494 -41.59 18.26 -5.34
C ALA A 494 -40.85 19.07 -4.26
N VAL A 495 -39.51 19.10 -4.29
CA VAL A 495 -38.64 19.72 -3.29
C VAL A 495 -37.61 20.62 -3.96
N ASP A 496 -37.28 21.75 -3.33
CA ASP A 496 -36.22 22.63 -3.79
C ASP A 496 -34.86 21.87 -3.89
N PRO A 497 -34.17 21.91 -5.03
CA PRO A 497 -32.92 21.17 -5.22
C PRO A 497 -31.78 21.56 -4.27
N THR A 498 -31.75 22.82 -3.80
CA THR A 498 -30.74 23.26 -2.82
C THR A 498 -31.02 22.59 -1.47
N LEU A 499 -32.27 22.62 -1.02
CA LEU A 499 -32.69 21.94 0.20
C LEU A 499 -32.42 20.43 0.14
N LEU A 500 -32.73 19.81 -1.01
CA LEU A 500 -32.49 18.39 -1.22
C LEU A 500 -30.99 18.04 -1.15
N SER A 501 -30.14 18.85 -1.79
CA SER A 501 -28.68 18.70 -1.75
C SER A 501 -28.16 18.76 -0.31
N VAL A 502 -28.56 19.77 0.46
CA VAL A 502 -28.15 19.95 1.86
C VAL A 502 -28.65 18.80 2.72
N THR A 503 -29.89 18.37 2.54
CA THR A 503 -30.49 17.28 3.32
C THR A 503 -29.71 15.99 3.13
N LEU A 504 -29.49 15.58 1.88
CA LEU A 504 -28.82 14.31 1.55
C LEU A 504 -27.33 14.32 1.91
N THR A 505 -26.65 15.46 1.81
CA THR A 505 -25.18 15.49 1.93
C THR A 505 -24.66 16.03 3.26
N GLU A 506 -25.41 16.91 3.93
CA GLU A 506 -25.00 17.58 5.16
C GLU A 506 -25.87 17.17 6.35
N THR A 507 -27.20 17.20 6.21
CA THR A 507 -28.12 16.87 7.32
C THR A 507 -28.00 15.41 7.75
N LEU A 508 -27.96 14.45 6.81
CA LEU A 508 -27.76 13.04 7.16
C LEU A 508 -26.44 12.84 7.92
N LYS A 509 -25.33 13.42 7.44
CA LYS A 509 -24.02 13.35 8.11
C LYS A 509 -24.01 14.02 9.49
N MET A 510 -24.74 15.12 9.65
CA MET A 510 -24.91 15.77 10.95
C MET A 510 -25.64 14.84 11.92
N LEU A 511 -26.72 14.20 11.49
CA LEU A 511 -27.47 13.24 12.29
C LEU A 511 -26.61 12.01 12.67
N GLU A 512 -25.76 11.51 11.77
CA GLU A 512 -24.79 10.44 12.11
C GLU A 512 -23.83 10.86 13.22
N ARG A 513 -23.32 12.10 13.17
CA ARG A 513 -22.44 12.64 14.22
C ARG A 513 -23.15 12.81 15.55
N GLU A 514 -24.46 13.02 15.53
CA GLU A 514 -25.32 13.05 16.72
C GLU A 514 -25.72 11.65 17.21
N GLY A 515 -25.26 10.58 16.54
CA GLY A 515 -25.46 9.20 16.94
C GLY A 515 -26.71 8.54 16.34
N MET A 516 -27.35 9.16 15.35
CA MET A 516 -28.48 8.57 14.63
C MET A 516 -28.00 7.61 13.53
N GLU A 517 -28.69 6.48 13.36
CA GLU A 517 -28.35 5.47 12.35
C GLU A 517 -28.94 5.80 10.96
N THR A 518 -28.49 6.87 10.31
CA THR A 518 -29.04 7.24 8.98
C THR A 518 -28.61 6.28 7.87
N GLY A 519 -27.49 5.57 8.02
CA GLY A 519 -27.03 4.57 7.04
C GLY A 519 -27.95 3.35 6.88
N LYS A 520 -29.00 3.20 7.71
CA LYS A 520 -30.04 2.17 7.57
C LYS A 520 -31.28 2.66 6.83
N LEU A 521 -31.38 3.95 6.51
CA LEU A 521 -32.51 4.50 5.79
C LEU A 521 -32.46 4.02 4.34
N SER A 522 -33.56 3.42 3.87
CA SER A 522 -33.73 3.11 2.46
C SER A 522 -33.99 4.38 1.66
N ASP A 523 -33.72 4.34 0.36
CA ASP A 523 -34.10 5.42 -0.55
C ASP A 523 -35.61 5.74 -0.43
N ASP A 524 -36.46 4.73 -0.25
CA ASP A 524 -37.90 4.90 -0.01
C ASP A 524 -38.24 5.62 1.30
N ALA A 525 -37.40 5.53 2.33
CA ALA A 525 -37.60 6.25 3.59
C ALA A 525 -37.08 7.70 3.52
N LEU A 526 -36.17 7.98 2.58
CA LEU A 526 -35.61 9.31 2.32
C LEU A 526 -36.49 10.12 1.35
N ARG A 527 -37.25 9.45 0.48
CA ARG A 527 -38.32 10.03 -0.35
C ARG A 527 -39.50 10.47 0.52
#